data_AF-A0A2E5H0Y0-F1
#
_entry.id   AF-A0A2E5H0Y0-F1
#
_cell.length_a   1.000
_cell.length_b   1.000
_cell.length_c   1.000
_cell.angle_alpha   90.00
_cell.angle_beta   90.00
_cell.angle_gamma   90.00
#
_symmetry.space_group_name_H-M   'P 1'
#
loop_
_entity.id
_entity.type
_entity.pdbx_description
1 polymer ?
#
loop_
_entity_poly.entity_id
_entity_poly.type
_entity_poly.pdbx_seq_one_letter_code
_entity_poly.pdbx_strand_id
1 'polypeptide(L)'
;MLKKVDLERLLRSKNLGNTLLSNSYIDYREKVQVTSTGIDALDEALDGGLPRGELSEIVGVRSSGRMSLLCAVMAAATSRGELVGLIDTLDTFAPGSAATSGIKLSHLLWIRGHPDTRGEDEAHALG
;
A
#
# COMPACT_ATOMS: atom_id res chain seq x y z
N MET A 1 -26.91 11.51 1.33
CA MET A 1 -25.99 10.43 1.76
C MET A 1 -26.19 9.27 0.80
N LEU A 2 -25.17 8.89 0.03
CA LEU A 2 -25.27 7.81 -0.95
C LEU A 2 -25.53 6.50 -0.19
N LYS A 3 -26.62 5.77 -0.51
CA LYS A 3 -26.87 4.49 0.14
C LYS A 3 -26.02 3.42 -0.55
N LYS A 4 -25.61 2.39 0.20
CA LYS A 4 -24.86 1.23 -0.33
C LYS A 4 -25.46 0.68 -1.64
N VAL A 5 -26.79 0.61 -1.72
CA VAL A 5 -27.55 0.16 -2.90
C VAL A 5 -27.31 1.04 -4.14
N ASP A 6 -27.17 2.36 -3.95
CA ASP A 6 -26.95 3.30 -5.05
C ASP A 6 -25.53 3.13 -5.62
N LEU A 7 -24.54 2.91 -4.74
CA LEU A 7 -23.16 2.62 -5.14
C LEU A 7 -23.06 1.29 -5.89
N GLU A 8 -23.70 0.24 -5.38
CA GLU A 8 -23.72 -1.08 -6.03
C GLU A 8 -24.38 -1.05 -7.41
N ARG A 9 -25.49 -0.30 -7.57
CA ARG A 9 -26.11 -0.06 -8.88
C ARG A 9 -25.17 0.67 -9.84
N LEU A 10 -24.48 1.70 -9.34
CA LEU A 10 -23.55 2.47 -10.15
C LEU A 10 -22.38 1.59 -10.64
N LEU A 11 -21.78 0.79 -9.74
CA LEU A 11 -20.70 -0.13 -10.07
C LEU A 11 -21.14 -1.19 -11.09
N ARG A 12 -22.33 -1.77 -10.94
CA ARG A 12 -22.90 -2.70 -11.94
C ARG A 12 -23.11 -2.05 -13.29
N SER A 13 -23.69 -0.83 -13.33
CA SER A 13 -23.95 -0.12 -14.59
C SER A 13 -22.68 0.26 -15.36
N LYS A 14 -21.54 0.37 -14.67
CA LYS A 14 -20.24 0.65 -15.26
C LYS A 14 -19.43 -0.62 -15.55
N ASN A 15 -20.01 -1.82 -15.39
CA ASN A 15 -19.31 -3.11 -15.46
C ASN A 15 -18.12 -3.24 -14.50
N LEU A 16 -18.10 -2.44 -13.43
CA LEU A 16 -17.04 -2.42 -12.40
C LEU A 16 -17.37 -3.31 -11.20
N GLY A 17 -18.58 -3.87 -11.13
CA GLY A 17 -19.05 -4.70 -10.01
C GLY A 17 -18.20 -5.96 -9.76
N ASN A 18 -17.47 -6.43 -10.79
CA ASN A 18 -16.59 -7.61 -10.73
C ASN A 18 -15.09 -7.23 -10.85
N THR A 19 -14.79 -5.93 -10.97
CA THR A 19 -13.42 -5.42 -11.17
C THR A 19 -12.77 -5.05 -9.84
N LEU A 20 -13.57 -4.60 -8.86
CA LEU A 20 -13.07 -4.24 -7.52
C LEU A 20 -13.12 -5.39 -6.52
N LEU A 21 -13.89 -6.44 -6.83
CA LEU A 21 -13.95 -7.67 -6.05
C LEU A 21 -13.90 -8.80 -7.08
N SER A 22 -12.78 -9.50 -7.14
CA SER A 22 -12.74 -10.74 -7.89
C SER A 22 -13.85 -11.67 -7.40
N ASN A 23 -14.40 -12.43 -8.32
CA ASN A 23 -15.47 -13.42 -8.15
C ASN A 23 -15.17 -14.56 -7.13
N SER A 24 -14.16 -14.38 -6.27
CA SER A 24 -13.75 -15.25 -5.17
C SER A 24 -14.38 -14.88 -3.81
N TYR A 25 -15.10 -13.76 -3.69
CA TYR A 25 -15.71 -13.34 -2.41
C TYR A 25 -16.88 -14.22 -1.93
N ILE A 26 -17.29 -15.26 -2.68
CA ILE A 26 -18.39 -16.15 -2.29
C ILE A 26 -17.91 -17.51 -1.75
N ASP A 27 -16.62 -17.85 -1.84
CA ASP A 27 -16.10 -19.11 -1.26
C ASP A 27 -15.50 -18.90 0.14
N TYR A 28 -16.36 -18.49 1.07
CA TYR A 28 -16.05 -18.03 2.43
C TYR A 28 -15.73 -19.19 3.40
N ARG A 29 -14.68 -20.00 3.16
CA ARG A 29 -14.14 -20.94 4.17
C ARG A 29 -12.63 -21.18 4.18
N GLU A 30 -11.83 -20.55 3.33
CA GLU A 30 -10.38 -20.57 3.54
C GLU A 30 -9.98 -19.54 4.60
N LYS A 31 -9.17 -19.98 5.56
CA LYS A 31 -8.62 -19.15 6.62
C LYS A 31 -7.78 -18.06 5.94
N VAL A 32 -8.21 -16.80 6.03
CA VAL A 32 -7.47 -15.66 5.45
C VAL A 32 -6.02 -15.76 5.92
N GLN A 33 -5.11 -15.90 4.97
CA GLN A 33 -3.69 -15.92 5.29
C GLN A 33 -3.28 -14.51 5.69
N VAL A 34 -2.75 -14.35 6.89
CA VAL A 34 -2.24 -13.07 7.38
C VAL A 34 -0.72 -13.05 7.34
N THR A 35 -0.16 -11.85 7.28
CA THR A 35 1.27 -11.61 7.31
C THR A 35 1.60 -10.58 8.38
N SER A 36 2.50 -10.95 9.29
CA SER A 36 2.92 -10.06 10.39
C SER A 36 3.49 -8.74 9.85
N THR A 37 3.07 -7.65 10.49
CA THR A 37 3.55 -6.28 10.28
C THR A 37 4.94 -6.04 10.89
N GLY A 38 5.39 -6.95 11.78
CA GLY A 38 6.60 -6.78 12.58
C GLY A 38 6.39 -5.90 13.82
N ILE A 39 5.15 -5.56 14.16
CA ILE A 39 4.78 -4.80 15.35
C ILE A 39 3.76 -5.63 16.13
N ASP A 40 4.22 -6.27 17.21
CA ASP A 40 3.42 -7.24 17.97
C ASP A 40 2.05 -6.71 18.39
N ALA A 41 1.99 -5.49 18.91
CA ALA A 41 0.73 -4.88 19.34
C ALA A 41 -0.26 -4.64 18.18
N LEU A 42 0.24 -4.37 16.98
CA LEU A 42 -0.60 -4.21 15.80
C LEU A 42 -1.02 -5.56 15.23
N ASP A 43 -0.11 -6.54 15.23
CA ASP A 43 -0.43 -7.90 14.81
C ASP A 43 -1.49 -8.52 15.73
N GLU A 44 -1.41 -8.31 17.05
CA GLU A 44 -2.45 -8.72 18.00
C GLU A 44 -3.79 -8.05 17.69
N ALA A 45 -3.79 -6.73 17.43
CA ALA A 45 -5.00 -5.99 17.08
C ALA A 45 -5.62 -6.39 15.72
N LEU A 46 -4.84 -7.04 14.85
CA LEU A 46 -5.24 -7.49 13.51
C LEU A 46 -5.37 -9.03 13.42
N ASP A 47 -5.43 -9.74 14.54
CA ASP A 47 -5.50 -11.21 14.57
C ASP A 47 -4.37 -11.92 13.78
N GLY A 48 -3.16 -11.36 13.84
CA GLY A 48 -1.92 -11.92 13.30
C GLY A 48 -1.26 -11.10 12.19
N GLY A 49 -1.89 -10.02 11.72
CA GLY A 49 -1.29 -9.04 10.81
C GLY A 49 -2.15 -8.71 9.59
N LEU A 50 -1.53 -8.27 8.50
CA LEU A 50 -2.24 -7.83 7.29
C LEU A 50 -2.71 -9.03 6.45
N PRO A 51 -3.92 -9.00 5.87
CA PRO A 51 -4.41 -10.05 4.99
C PRO A 51 -3.59 -10.12 3.69
N ARG A 52 -3.18 -11.33 3.30
CA ARG A 52 -2.46 -11.59 2.05
C ARG A 52 -3.44 -11.70 0.89
N GLY A 53 -3.07 -11.11 -0.25
CA GLY A 53 -3.91 -11.11 -1.45
C GLY A 53 -5.03 -10.07 -1.43
N GLU A 54 -5.06 -9.21 -0.41
CA GLU A 54 -6.06 -8.16 -0.23
C GLU A 54 -5.43 -6.76 -0.17
N LEU A 55 -6.28 -5.73 -0.26
CA LEU A 55 -5.88 -4.34 -0.14
C LEU A 55 -5.94 -3.90 1.34
N SER A 56 -4.84 -3.35 1.84
CA SER A 56 -4.77 -2.69 3.14
C SER A 56 -4.45 -1.20 2.97
N GLU A 57 -5.12 -0.33 3.74
CA GLU A 57 -4.92 1.12 3.68
C GLU A 57 -4.39 1.66 5.02
N ILE A 58 -3.33 2.48 4.98
CA ILE A 58 -2.78 3.18 6.15
C ILE A 58 -3.11 4.68 6.03
N VAL A 59 -4.09 5.12 6.82
CA VAL A 59 -4.59 6.52 6.79
C VAL A 59 -4.13 7.28 8.04
N GLY A 60 -3.89 8.57 7.90
CA GLY A 60 -3.46 9.42 8.99
C GLY A 60 -2.97 10.78 8.52
N VAL A 61 -2.85 11.72 9.46
CA VAL A 61 -2.35 13.07 9.20
C VAL A 61 -0.87 13.04 8.78
N ARG A 62 -0.37 14.19 8.27
CA ARG A 62 1.07 14.33 8.03
C ARG A 62 1.83 14.07 9.34
N SER A 63 2.93 13.31 9.24
CA SER A 63 3.78 12.92 10.38
C SER A 63 3.14 12.00 11.42
N SER A 64 2.02 11.31 11.12
CA SER A 64 1.44 10.31 12.03
C SER A 64 2.16 8.95 12.06
N GLY A 65 3.34 8.84 11.42
CA GLY A 65 4.12 7.60 11.39
C GLY A 65 3.74 6.60 10.29
N ARG A 66 2.88 6.96 9.31
CA ARG A 66 2.46 6.06 8.22
C ARG A 66 3.62 5.44 7.46
N MET A 67 4.62 6.25 7.12
CA MET A 67 5.83 5.77 6.44
C MET A 67 6.66 4.87 7.35
N SER A 68 6.75 5.18 8.64
CA SER A 68 7.44 4.32 9.61
C SER A 68 6.78 2.96 9.74
N LEU A 69 5.44 2.92 9.78
CA LEU A 69 4.68 1.66 9.77
C LEU A 69 4.92 0.89 8.47
N LEU A 70 4.86 1.56 7.31
CA LEU A 70 5.16 0.92 6.03
C LEU A 70 6.58 0.34 6.01
N CYS A 71 7.58 1.06 6.52
CA CYS A 71 8.95 0.56 6.64
C CYS A 71 9.05 -0.67 7.54
N ALA A 72 8.34 -0.70 8.68
CA ALA A 72 8.31 -1.86 9.56
C ALA A 72 7.72 -3.10 8.85
N VAL A 73 6.61 -2.92 8.13
CA VAL A 73 5.98 -4.00 7.34
C VAL A 73 6.93 -4.51 6.26
N MET A 74 7.61 -3.62 5.53
CA MET A 74 8.60 -4.00 4.52
C MET A 74 9.81 -4.71 5.13
N ALA A 75 10.29 -4.27 6.30
CA ALA A 75 11.38 -4.92 7.03
C ALA A 75 10.96 -6.33 7.46
N ALA A 76 9.77 -6.49 8.02
CA ALA A 76 9.21 -7.78 8.40
C ALA A 76 9.11 -8.72 7.19
N ALA A 77 8.55 -8.26 6.07
CA ALA A 77 8.45 -9.06 4.84
C ALA A 77 9.81 -9.48 4.27
N THR A 78 10.73 -8.53 4.09
CA THR A 78 12.06 -8.84 3.55
C THR A 78 12.89 -9.69 4.51
N SER A 79 12.68 -9.57 5.83
CA SER A 79 13.33 -10.44 6.82
C SER A 79 12.96 -11.92 6.64
N ARG A 80 11.70 -12.19 6.29
CA ARG A 80 11.17 -13.53 5.95
C ARG A 80 11.59 -14.02 4.56
N GLY A 81 12.36 -13.21 3.82
CA GLY A 81 12.84 -13.54 2.48
C GLY A 81 11.84 -13.22 1.36
N GLU A 82 10.73 -12.54 1.67
CA GLU A 82 9.77 -12.10 0.66
C GLU A 82 10.34 -10.96 -0.19
N LEU A 83 9.84 -10.83 -1.42
CA LEU A 83 10.13 -9.69 -2.29
C LEU A 83 9.08 -8.61 -2.05
N VAL A 84 9.53 -7.34 -2.02
CA VAL A 84 8.68 -6.18 -1.83
C VAL A 84 8.80 -5.27 -3.03
N GLY A 85 7.67 -4.84 -3.59
CA GLY A 85 7.61 -3.76 -4.58
C GLY A 85 7.18 -2.45 -3.92
N LEU A 86 8.02 -1.41 -3.98
CA LEU A 86 7.69 -0.06 -3.55
C LEU A 86 7.50 0.85 -4.76
N ILE A 87 6.30 1.40 -4.89
CA ILE A 87 5.98 2.45 -5.86
C ILE A 87 6.05 3.78 -5.12
N ASP A 88 7.13 4.52 -5.34
CA ASP A 88 7.38 5.82 -4.73
C ASP A 88 7.17 6.93 -5.77
N THR A 89 5.95 7.44 -5.84
CA THR A 89 5.55 8.41 -6.86
C THR A 89 6.21 9.79 -6.71
N LEU A 90 6.73 10.10 -5.52
CA LEU A 90 7.29 11.42 -5.20
C LEU A 90 8.83 11.40 -5.08
N ASP A 91 9.47 10.26 -5.31
CA ASP A 91 10.92 10.06 -5.12
C ASP A 91 11.41 10.54 -3.73
N THR A 92 10.65 10.16 -2.69
CA THR A 92 10.91 10.58 -1.29
C THR A 92 11.48 9.45 -0.42
N PHE A 93 11.55 8.24 -0.95
CA PHE A 93 12.10 7.10 -0.26
C PHE A 93 13.62 7.22 -0.09
N ALA A 94 14.12 6.98 1.11
CA ALA A 94 15.53 7.08 1.46
C ALA A 94 16.12 5.68 1.73
N PRO A 95 16.88 5.08 0.78
CA PRO A 95 17.40 3.72 0.92
C PRO A 95 18.33 3.51 2.12
N GLY A 96 19.12 4.54 2.47
CA GLY A 96 20.01 4.48 3.63
C GLY A 96 19.23 4.29 4.94
N SER A 97 18.21 5.13 5.17
CA SER A 97 17.32 5.01 6.33
C SER A 97 16.56 3.69 6.33
N ALA A 98 16.10 3.25 5.16
CA ALA A 98 15.40 1.97 5.00
C ALA A 98 16.27 0.77 5.41
N ALA A 99 17.54 0.76 5.01
CA ALA A 99 18.50 -0.27 5.42
C ALA A 99 18.73 -0.25 6.94
N THR A 100 18.85 0.93 7.55
CA THR A 100 18.96 1.08 9.01
C THR A 100 17.71 0.58 9.74
N SER A 101 16.52 0.70 9.13
CA SER A 101 15.27 0.14 9.65
C SER A 101 15.12 -1.38 9.43
N GLY A 102 16.13 -2.06 8.89
CA GLY A 102 16.14 -3.52 8.72
C GLY A 102 15.54 -4.02 7.41
N ILE A 103 15.23 -3.14 6.46
CA ILE A 103 14.75 -3.54 5.14
C ILE A 103 15.92 -4.13 4.35
N LYS A 104 15.79 -5.38 3.89
CA LYS A 104 16.81 -5.97 3.01
C LYS A 104 16.63 -5.42 1.59
N LEU A 105 17.45 -4.43 1.22
CA LEU A 105 17.36 -3.76 -0.08
C LEU A 105 17.55 -4.72 -1.27
N SER A 106 18.25 -5.84 -1.09
CA SER A 106 18.35 -6.89 -2.13
C SER A 106 17.03 -7.58 -2.47
N HIS A 107 16.00 -7.42 -1.64
CA HIS A 107 14.65 -7.95 -1.83
C HIS A 107 13.62 -6.86 -2.20
N LEU A 108 14.08 -5.62 -2.44
CA LEU A 108 13.21 -4.48 -2.71
C LEU A 108 13.30 -4.08 -4.19
N LEU A 109 12.18 -4.21 -4.92
CA LEU A 109 11.98 -3.55 -6.21
C LEU A 109 11.46 -2.13 -5.95
N TRP A 110 12.25 -1.12 -6.27
CA TRP A 110 11.88 0.28 -6.10
C TRP A 110 11.57 0.93 -7.45
N ILE A 111 10.31 1.32 -7.63
CA ILE A 111 9.83 2.07 -8.79
C ILE A 111 9.71 3.53 -8.37
N ARG A 112 10.52 4.38 -9.00
CA ARG A 112 10.58 5.82 -8.74
C ARG A 112 9.70 6.57 -9.73
N GLY A 113 8.77 7.37 -9.22
CA GLY A 113 8.14 8.42 -9.98
C GLY A 113 9.10 9.60 -10.16
N HIS A 114 8.79 10.48 -11.11
CA HIS A 114 9.30 11.84 -11.10
C HIS A 114 8.10 12.75 -10.92
N PRO A 115 8.20 13.80 -10.07
CA PRO A 115 7.22 14.87 -10.12
C PRO A 115 7.21 15.42 -11.54
N ASP A 116 6.05 15.43 -12.19
CA ASP A 116 5.90 16.01 -13.52
C ASP A 116 6.26 17.50 -13.40
N THR A 117 7.40 17.92 -13.95
CA THR A 117 7.87 19.33 -13.94
C THR A 117 7.13 20.21 -14.95
N ARG A 118 6.07 19.69 -15.58
CA ARG A 118 5.30 20.37 -16.66
C ARG A 118 4.60 21.68 -16.24
N GLY A 119 4.72 22.10 -14.98
CA GLY A 119 4.22 23.40 -14.51
C GLY A 119 5.26 24.50 -14.36
N GLU A 120 6.56 24.21 -14.47
CA GLU A 120 7.64 25.21 -14.28
C GLU A 120 8.18 25.76 -15.61
N ASP A 121 8.06 25.01 -16.70
CA ASP A 121 8.54 25.43 -18.02
C ASP A 121 7.65 26.53 -18.66
N GLU A 122 6.36 26.64 -18.31
CA GLU A 122 5.47 27.70 -18.81
C GLU A 122 5.73 29.07 -18.15
N ALA A 123 6.31 29.09 -16.94
CA ALA A 123 6.64 30.32 -16.22
C ALA A 123 7.91 31.01 -16.76
N HIS A 124 8.82 30.26 -17.38
CA HIS A 124 10.06 30.78 -17.97
C HIS A 124 9.94 31.16 -19.46
N ALA A 125 8.84 30.81 -20.13
CA ALA A 125 8.59 31.18 -21.53
C ALA A 125 7.88 32.54 -21.70
N LEU A 126 7.55 33.23 -20.60
CA LEU A 126 6.91 34.55 -20.58
C LEU A 126 7.74 35.64 -19.86
N GLY A 127 9.05 35.41 -19.67
CA GLY A 127 10.00 36.38 -19.10
C GLY A 127 10.90 37.04 -20.13
#